data_AF-A0A4Q0TX99-F1
#
_entry.id   AF-A0A4Q0TX99-F1
#
_cell.length_a   1.000
_cell.length_b   1.000
_cell.length_c   1.000
_cell.angle_alpha   90.00
_cell.angle_beta   90.00
_cell.angle_gamma   90.00
#
_symmetry.space_group_name_H-M   'P 1'
#
loop_
_entity.id
_entity.type
_entity.pdbx_description
1 polymer ?
#
loop_
_entity_poly.entity_id
_entity_poly.type
_entity_poly.pdbx_seq_one_letter_code
_entity_poly.pdbx_strand_id
1 'polypeptide(L)'
;MKRAILTLMGWMLLSQGCSYGVADDCLPPEEPVPIRMAIAEEKLPTRAPVTTIDASNLSSVGIYAVREGSTAGQYPWTPTPFALNLTPSGISGNQISFNPKLYYPLGGKRVIFYGYYPRTTTTTGNNYITAPDNGIAPTYHFTLTGAEDVMYAVSTPTGSTSTSPVSLTFNHVLTQLRLNTSLLGSLSSIKLVGVSNKGTLNIGNGAVTYDSSVTDIALTIPLLGSVTDAVMVPAGVASYKVEVVLLLSLLKRTYLVKPTSGTFQPGVIYTISL
;
A
#
# COMPACT_ATOMS: atom_id res chain seq x y z
N MET A 1 17.18 65.47 -41.17
CA MET A 1 16.40 66.70 -40.91
C MET A 1 15.44 66.95 -42.05
N LYS A 2 14.13 66.73 -41.84
CA LYS A 2 13.00 67.47 -42.42
C LYS A 2 11.71 66.87 -41.83
N ARG A 3 11.00 67.68 -41.06
CA ARG A 3 9.66 67.43 -40.51
C ARG A 3 8.62 67.89 -41.56
N ALA A 4 7.52 67.16 -41.70
CA ALA A 4 6.24 67.62 -42.25
C ALA A 4 5.16 66.68 -41.69
N ILE A 5 4.44 67.07 -40.63
CA ILE A 5 3.18 67.85 -40.58
C ILE A 5 1.95 67.02 -41.00
N LEU A 6 1.05 66.91 -40.02
CA LEU A 6 -0.30 66.33 -39.99
C LEU A 6 -1.23 66.82 -41.11
N THR A 7 -2.13 65.94 -41.55
CA THR A 7 -3.48 66.29 -42.02
C THR A 7 -4.52 65.39 -41.34
N LEU A 8 -5.58 66.03 -40.85
CA LEU A 8 -6.69 65.49 -40.07
C LEU A 8 -7.97 65.67 -40.91
N MET A 9 -8.71 64.59 -41.18
CA MET A 9 -10.12 64.55 -41.61
C MET A 9 -10.46 63.05 -41.67
N GLY A 10 -11.38 62.45 -40.91
CA GLY A 10 -12.59 62.96 -40.31
C GLY A 10 -13.79 62.35 -41.03
N TRP A 11 -14.05 61.04 -40.86
CA TRP A 11 -15.31 60.41 -41.26
C TRP A 11 -15.98 59.76 -40.05
N MET A 12 -17.21 60.22 -39.81
CA MET A 12 -18.11 59.84 -38.72
C MET A 12 -18.59 58.39 -38.84
N LEU A 13 -18.64 57.74 -37.66
CA LEU A 13 -19.68 56.86 -37.13
C LEU A 13 -20.70 56.27 -38.12
N LEU A 14 -20.65 54.95 -38.27
CA LEU A 14 -21.84 54.09 -38.22
C LEU A 14 -21.63 53.07 -37.10
N SER A 15 -22.35 53.33 -36.03
CA SER A 15 -22.57 52.47 -34.87
C SER A 15 -23.55 51.34 -35.19
N GLN A 16 -23.43 50.24 -34.42
CA GLN A 16 -24.41 49.18 -34.19
C GLN A 16 -24.52 48.11 -35.30
N GLY A 17 -24.13 46.88 -34.93
CA GLY A 17 -24.33 45.70 -35.76
C GLY A 17 -23.64 44.42 -35.29
N CYS A 18 -23.07 44.35 -34.08
CA CYS A 18 -22.76 43.04 -33.50
C CYS A 18 -24.06 42.45 -32.97
N SER A 19 -24.66 41.60 -33.80
CA SER A 19 -25.76 40.71 -33.44
C SER A 19 -25.42 40.00 -32.13
N TYR A 20 -26.30 40.15 -31.14
CA TYR A 20 -26.38 39.25 -30.00
C TYR A 20 -26.48 37.81 -30.52
N GLY A 21 -25.55 36.95 -30.12
CA GLY A 21 -25.51 35.56 -30.53
C GLY A 21 -24.39 34.83 -29.84
N VAL A 22 -24.72 34.30 -28.66
CA VAL A 22 -23.93 33.37 -27.83
C VAL A 22 -22.65 33.96 -27.24
N ALA A 23 -22.69 34.23 -25.93
CA ALA A 23 -21.47 34.26 -25.13
C ALA A 23 -20.85 32.86 -25.24
N ASP A 24 -19.78 32.73 -26.03
CA ASP A 24 -18.81 31.67 -25.80
C ASP A 24 -18.20 31.99 -24.42
N ASP A 25 -18.81 31.43 -23.37
CA ASP A 25 -18.21 31.31 -22.06
C ASP A 25 -16.91 30.52 -22.25
N CYS A 26 -15.83 31.25 -22.57
CA CYS A 26 -14.48 30.78 -22.38
C CYS A 26 -14.30 30.61 -20.87
N LEU A 27 -14.76 29.47 -20.35
CA LEU A 27 -14.49 29.05 -18.99
C LEU A 27 -12.97 29.16 -18.79
N PRO A 28 -12.52 29.83 -17.71
CA PRO A 28 -11.10 29.93 -17.43
C PRO A 28 -10.50 28.52 -17.36
N PRO A 29 -9.26 28.31 -17.86
CA PRO A 29 -8.62 27.01 -17.79
C PRO A 29 -8.58 26.54 -16.33
N GLU A 30 -9.03 25.31 -16.08
CA GLU A 30 -9.06 24.71 -14.74
C GLU A 30 -7.63 24.69 -14.17
N GLU A 31 -7.40 25.41 -13.07
CA GLU A 31 -6.09 25.43 -12.42
C GLU A 31 -5.77 24.04 -11.83
N PRO A 32 -4.53 23.55 -11.96
CA PRO A 32 -4.17 22.22 -11.49
C PRO A 32 -4.20 22.15 -9.95
N VAL A 33 -5.07 21.30 -9.42
CA VAL A 33 -5.20 21.09 -7.97
C VAL A 33 -4.19 20.03 -7.48
N PRO A 34 -3.28 20.35 -6.54
CA PRO A 34 -2.30 19.40 -6.04
C PRO A 34 -2.97 18.32 -5.18
N ILE A 35 -2.54 17.08 -5.33
CA ILE A 35 -2.97 15.96 -4.50
C ILE A 35 -2.24 16.03 -3.15
N ARG A 36 -3.02 16.11 -2.07
CA ARG A 36 -2.52 15.97 -0.70
C ARG A 36 -2.87 14.58 -0.23
N MET A 37 -1.88 13.81 0.22
CA MET A 37 -2.09 12.45 0.71
C MET A 37 -1.61 12.35 2.14
N ALA A 38 -2.42 11.72 3.00
CA ALA A 38 -2.08 11.35 4.35
C ALA A 38 -1.88 9.82 4.43
N ILE A 39 -0.83 9.40 5.11
CA ILE A 39 -0.64 7.99 5.46
C ILE A 39 -1.18 7.77 6.88
N ALA A 40 -1.88 6.67 7.03
CA ALA A 40 -2.22 6.10 8.31
C ALA A 40 -1.91 4.60 8.29
N GLU A 41 -1.86 4.02 9.48
CA GLU A 41 -1.86 2.57 9.66
C GLU A 41 -3.09 2.18 10.45
N GLU A 42 -3.61 0.98 10.19
CA GLU A 42 -4.66 0.44 11.03
C GLU A 42 -4.11 0.23 12.45
N LYS A 43 -4.81 0.81 13.44
CA LYS A 43 -4.37 0.77 14.83
C LYS A 43 -4.53 -0.66 15.37
N LEU A 44 -3.41 -1.34 15.62
CA LEU A 44 -3.45 -2.66 16.23
C LEU A 44 -3.89 -2.59 17.70
N PRO A 45 -4.73 -3.53 18.21
CA PRO A 45 -5.53 -3.25 19.40
C PRO A 45 -4.79 -3.09 20.73
N THR A 46 -3.59 -3.64 20.96
CA THR A 46 -2.90 -3.54 22.27
C THR A 46 -1.40 -3.82 22.25
N ARG A 47 -0.78 -4.00 21.07
CA ARG A 47 0.64 -4.40 20.94
C ARG A 47 1.26 -3.74 19.71
N ALA A 48 2.57 -3.48 19.79
CA ALA A 48 3.32 -2.87 18.69
C ALA A 48 3.41 -3.86 17.49
N PRO A 49 3.11 -3.39 16.26
CA PRO A 49 3.33 -4.17 15.04
C PRO A 49 4.82 -4.49 14.83
N VAL A 50 5.11 -5.42 13.91
CA VAL A 50 6.49 -5.65 13.43
C VAL A 50 7.00 -4.45 12.64
N THR A 51 6.15 -3.85 11.81
CA THR A 51 6.49 -2.68 11.01
C THR A 51 5.45 -1.58 11.21
N THR A 52 5.92 -0.34 11.36
CA THR A 52 5.11 0.87 11.25
C THR A 52 5.68 1.75 10.14
N ILE A 53 4.85 2.21 9.22
CA ILE A 53 5.18 3.14 8.15
C ILE A 53 5.41 4.51 8.77
N ASP A 54 6.67 4.93 8.71
CA ASP A 54 7.14 6.22 9.16
C ASP A 54 8.20 6.77 8.19
N ALA A 55 8.90 7.83 8.60
CA ALA A 55 9.93 8.44 7.77
C ALA A 55 11.10 7.49 7.43
N SER A 56 11.38 6.48 8.27
CA SER A 56 12.54 5.60 8.16
C SER A 56 12.37 4.50 7.11
N ASN A 57 11.13 4.10 6.81
CA ASN A 57 10.83 3.04 5.85
C ASN A 57 9.91 3.49 4.70
N LEU A 58 9.65 4.80 4.58
CA LEU A 58 8.81 5.38 3.53
C LEU A 58 9.30 5.04 2.10
N SER A 59 10.61 4.89 1.90
CA SER A 59 11.19 4.46 0.62
C SER A 59 10.75 3.06 0.18
N SER A 60 10.32 2.24 1.15
CA SER A 60 9.79 0.90 0.94
C SER A 60 8.27 0.91 0.73
N VAL A 61 7.63 2.07 0.57
CA VAL A 61 6.22 2.16 0.19
C VAL A 61 6.11 2.38 -1.33
N GLY A 62 5.32 1.54 -1.99
CA GLY A 62 5.01 1.65 -3.41
C GLY A 62 3.57 2.10 -3.62
N ILE A 63 3.37 3.08 -4.48
CA ILE A 63 2.08 3.70 -4.76
C ILE A 63 1.77 3.60 -6.25
N TYR A 64 0.62 3.02 -6.55
CA TYR A 64 -0.03 3.07 -7.84
C TYR A 64 -1.27 3.96 -7.76
N ALA A 65 -1.67 4.50 -8.89
CA ALA A 65 -2.92 5.24 -8.96
C ALA A 65 -3.59 5.06 -10.31
N VAL A 66 -4.92 4.92 -10.29
CA VAL A 66 -5.74 4.76 -11.48
C VAL A 66 -6.72 5.91 -11.56
N ARG A 67 -6.77 6.57 -12.72
CA ARG A 67 -7.74 7.64 -13.00
C ARG A 67 -9.06 7.05 -13.47
N GLU A 68 -10.14 7.78 -13.21
CA GLU A 68 -11.45 7.49 -13.74
C GLU A 68 -11.42 7.56 -15.28
N GLY A 69 -11.99 6.53 -15.92
CA GLY A 69 -12.06 6.43 -17.38
C GLY A 69 -13.11 7.34 -18.00
N SER A 70 -13.47 7.03 -19.25
CA SER A 70 -14.54 7.72 -19.98
C SER A 70 -15.90 7.48 -19.33
N THR A 71 -16.13 6.28 -18.82
CA THR A 71 -17.34 5.93 -18.05
C THR A 71 -17.14 6.31 -16.58
N ALA A 72 -18.02 7.17 -16.07
CA ALA A 72 -17.99 7.58 -14.67
C ALA A 72 -18.06 6.36 -13.72
N GLY A 73 -17.23 6.38 -12.68
CA GLY A 73 -17.13 5.30 -11.70
C GLY A 73 -16.26 4.10 -12.11
N GLN A 74 -15.71 4.09 -13.33
CA GLN A 74 -14.82 3.03 -13.80
C GLN A 74 -13.35 3.45 -13.71
N TYR A 75 -12.51 2.56 -13.17
CA TYR A 75 -11.08 2.80 -12.95
C TYR A 75 -10.26 1.68 -13.63
N PRO A 76 -10.14 1.70 -14.96
CA PRO A 76 -9.46 0.65 -15.69
C PRO A 76 -7.94 0.73 -15.51
N TRP A 77 -7.33 -0.42 -15.21
CA TRP A 77 -5.87 -0.56 -15.27
C TRP A 77 -5.38 -0.49 -16.70
N THR A 78 -4.20 0.12 -16.89
CA THR A 78 -3.48 0.23 -18.15
C THR A 78 -1.99 -0.01 -17.90
N PRO A 79 -1.18 -0.27 -18.95
CA PRO A 79 0.28 -0.38 -18.81
C PRO A 79 0.95 0.91 -18.27
N THR A 80 0.30 2.06 -18.43
CA THR A 80 0.77 3.37 -17.96
C THR A 80 -0.32 4.03 -17.10
N PRO A 81 -0.53 3.53 -15.87
CA PRO A 81 -1.54 4.07 -14.97
C PRO A 81 -1.15 5.50 -14.54
N PHE A 82 -2.08 6.21 -13.90
CA PHE A 82 -1.88 7.61 -13.49
C PHE A 82 -0.66 7.79 -12.57
N ALA A 83 -0.40 6.82 -11.69
CA ALA A 83 0.89 6.68 -11.00
C ALA A 83 1.37 5.23 -11.09
N LEU A 84 2.65 5.05 -11.40
CA LEU A 84 3.27 3.74 -11.59
C LEU A 84 4.37 3.50 -10.54
N ASN A 85 4.07 2.68 -9.54
CA ASN A 85 5.00 2.24 -8.50
C ASN A 85 5.86 3.37 -7.89
N LEU A 86 5.24 4.53 -7.66
CA LEU A 86 5.91 5.69 -7.09
C LEU A 86 6.30 5.42 -5.65
N THR A 87 7.41 5.99 -5.21
CA THR A 87 7.76 6.04 -3.80
C THR A 87 7.56 7.47 -3.29
N PRO A 88 7.00 7.67 -2.08
CA PRO A 88 6.90 8.99 -1.51
C PRO A 88 8.29 9.59 -1.25
N SER A 89 8.44 10.89 -1.46
CA SER A 89 9.72 11.61 -1.29
C SER A 89 9.98 12.06 0.15
N GLY A 90 8.98 12.00 1.02
CA GLY A 90 9.10 12.44 2.40
C GLY A 90 7.75 12.53 3.09
N ILE A 91 7.79 12.60 4.42
CA ILE A 91 6.62 12.75 5.30
C ILE A 91 6.77 14.01 6.15
N SER A 92 5.69 14.77 6.31
CA SER A 92 5.61 15.95 7.16
C SER A 92 4.30 15.92 7.94
N GLY A 93 4.39 15.71 9.26
CA GLY A 93 3.23 15.33 10.07
C GLY A 93 2.66 14.01 9.54
N ASN A 94 1.37 13.97 9.21
CA ASN A 94 0.73 12.78 8.62
C ASN A 94 0.67 12.81 7.09
N GLN A 95 1.16 13.87 6.44
CA GLN A 95 1.09 14.00 4.98
C GLN A 95 2.36 13.52 4.31
N ILE A 96 2.20 12.75 3.23
CA ILE A 96 3.30 12.39 2.35
C ILE A 96 3.41 13.36 1.18
N SER A 97 4.64 13.46 0.68
CA SER A 97 5.00 14.28 -0.47
C SER A 97 5.52 13.40 -1.60
N PHE A 98 5.38 13.89 -2.82
CA PHE A 98 5.94 13.29 -4.03
C PHE A 98 6.85 14.30 -4.73
N ASN A 99 7.88 13.78 -5.39
CA ASN A 99 8.73 14.56 -6.26
C ASN A 99 8.87 13.87 -7.63
N PRO A 100 8.32 14.45 -8.72
CA PRO A 100 7.57 15.71 -8.77
C PRO A 100 6.21 15.64 -8.03
N LYS A 101 5.62 16.81 -7.73
CA LYS A 101 4.28 16.89 -7.13
C LYS A 101 3.22 16.28 -8.05
N LEU A 102 2.24 15.59 -7.46
CA LEU A 102 1.08 15.04 -8.17
C LEU A 102 -0.09 16.01 -8.15
N TYR A 103 -0.83 16.07 -9.26
CA TYR A 103 -1.99 16.93 -9.45
C TYR A 103 -3.18 16.12 -9.97
N TYR A 104 -4.40 16.45 -9.56
CA TYR A 104 -5.58 15.75 -10.08
C TYR A 104 -5.69 15.92 -11.60
N PRO A 105 -6.22 14.91 -12.33
CA PRO A 105 -6.50 15.07 -13.74
C PRO A 105 -7.54 16.16 -13.96
N LEU A 106 -7.41 16.89 -15.07
CA LEU A 106 -8.35 17.93 -15.49
C LEU A 106 -9.74 17.36 -15.78
N GLY A 107 -10.76 18.21 -15.74
CA GLY A 107 -12.16 17.86 -16.02
C GLY A 107 -12.84 17.13 -14.85
N GLY A 108 -12.39 17.38 -13.61
CA GLY A 108 -12.99 16.81 -12.40
C GLY A 108 -12.88 15.29 -12.27
N LYS A 109 -12.02 14.62 -13.05
CA LYS A 109 -11.86 13.16 -13.02
C LYS A 109 -11.27 12.71 -11.69
N ARG A 110 -11.85 11.65 -11.14
CA ARG A 110 -11.40 11.08 -9.86
C ARG A 110 -10.23 10.11 -10.04
N VAL A 111 -9.53 9.83 -8.96
CA VAL A 111 -8.39 8.91 -8.89
C VAL A 111 -8.55 7.99 -7.68
N ILE A 112 -8.17 6.72 -7.83
CA ILE A 112 -7.97 5.78 -6.72
C ILE A 112 -6.48 5.55 -6.55
N PHE A 113 -5.99 5.63 -5.32
CA PHE A 113 -4.61 5.31 -4.96
C PHE A 113 -4.56 3.93 -4.31
N TYR A 114 -3.54 3.16 -4.67
CA TYR A 114 -3.25 1.83 -4.15
C TYR A 114 -1.83 1.83 -3.59
N GLY A 115 -1.69 1.46 -2.33
CA GLY A 115 -0.41 1.37 -1.63
C GLY A 115 -0.05 -0.08 -1.33
N TYR A 116 1.23 -0.41 -1.39
CA TYR A 116 1.74 -1.67 -0.87
C TYR A 116 3.12 -1.50 -0.24
N TYR A 117 3.44 -2.46 0.63
CA TYR A 117 4.72 -2.58 1.31
C TYR A 117 5.09 -4.07 1.45
N PRO A 118 6.38 -4.44 1.32
CA PRO A 118 7.49 -3.57 0.91
C PRO A 118 7.53 -3.40 -0.61
N ARG A 119 7.95 -2.20 -1.05
CA ARG A 119 8.12 -1.83 -2.45
C ARG A 119 9.29 -2.59 -3.06
N THR A 120 9.09 -3.03 -4.30
CA THR A 120 10.17 -3.55 -5.15
C THR A 120 10.06 -2.99 -6.56
N THR A 121 11.19 -2.93 -7.27
CA THR A 121 11.25 -2.67 -8.72
C THR A 121 11.76 -3.88 -9.49
N THR A 122 12.12 -4.96 -8.79
CA THR A 122 12.57 -6.20 -9.41
C THR A 122 11.39 -6.88 -10.10
N THR A 123 11.64 -7.50 -11.25
CA THR A 123 10.63 -8.20 -12.06
C THR A 123 10.74 -9.72 -12.00
N THR A 124 11.73 -10.26 -11.29
CA THR A 124 11.97 -11.70 -11.10
C THR A 124 12.59 -11.99 -9.72
N GLY A 125 12.63 -13.27 -9.32
CA GLY A 125 13.27 -13.71 -8.07
C GLY A 125 12.27 -13.96 -6.94
N ASN A 126 12.71 -13.77 -5.69
CA ASN A 126 11.91 -14.08 -4.50
C ASN A 126 10.86 -13.02 -4.18
N ASN A 127 11.22 -11.75 -4.36
CA ASN A 127 10.36 -10.59 -4.10
C ASN A 127 10.36 -9.68 -5.34
N TYR A 128 9.29 -9.71 -6.12
CA TYR A 128 9.20 -9.01 -7.40
C TYR A 128 7.78 -8.53 -7.70
N ILE A 129 7.66 -7.61 -8.64
CA ILE A 129 6.38 -7.04 -9.06
C ILE A 129 6.14 -7.37 -10.53
N THR A 130 4.94 -7.84 -10.86
CA THR A 130 4.45 -7.88 -12.25
C THR A 130 3.80 -6.56 -12.60
N ALA A 131 4.15 -6.04 -13.77
CA ALA A 131 3.64 -4.74 -14.24
C ALA A 131 2.12 -4.78 -14.50
N PRO A 132 1.42 -3.65 -14.39
CA PRO A 132 0.03 -3.56 -14.82
C PRO A 132 -0.09 -3.73 -16.34
N ASP A 133 -1.28 -4.14 -16.79
CA ASP A 133 -1.67 -4.21 -18.20
C ASP A 133 -3.15 -3.80 -18.33
N ASN A 134 -3.68 -3.82 -19.55
CA ASN A 134 -5.08 -3.47 -19.85
C ASN A 134 -6.04 -4.36 -19.07
N GLY A 135 -6.72 -3.77 -18.08
CA GLY A 135 -7.64 -4.48 -17.18
C GLY A 135 -6.96 -5.35 -16.12
N ILE A 136 -5.62 -5.35 -16.04
CA ILE A 136 -4.85 -6.19 -15.12
C ILE A 136 -4.06 -5.30 -14.16
N ALA A 137 -4.36 -5.43 -12.86
CA ALA A 137 -3.62 -4.74 -11.81
C ALA A 137 -2.21 -5.35 -11.63
N PRO A 138 -1.24 -4.57 -11.13
CA PRO A 138 0.06 -5.11 -10.73
C PRO A 138 -0.12 -6.19 -9.66
N THR A 139 0.79 -7.17 -9.63
CA THR A 139 0.83 -8.19 -8.58
C THR A 139 2.21 -8.22 -7.92
N TYR A 140 2.24 -8.10 -6.60
CA TYR A 140 3.47 -8.25 -5.82
C TYR A 140 3.64 -9.71 -5.41
N HIS A 141 4.76 -10.29 -5.79
CA HIS A 141 5.17 -11.64 -5.42
C HIS A 141 6.14 -11.54 -4.25
N PHE A 142 5.90 -12.32 -3.20
CA PHE A 142 6.73 -12.29 -1.99
C PHE A 142 7.11 -13.70 -1.54
N THR A 143 8.24 -13.78 -0.84
CA THR A 143 8.70 -14.95 -0.12
C THR A 143 8.84 -14.61 1.36
N LEU A 144 8.24 -15.41 2.23
CA LEU A 144 8.27 -15.25 3.69
C LEU A 144 9.38 -16.09 4.30
N THR A 145 10.17 -15.47 5.18
CA THR A 145 11.08 -16.13 6.13
C THR A 145 10.63 -15.92 7.57
N GLY A 146 9.52 -15.21 7.78
CA GLY A 146 8.98 -14.84 9.09
C GLY A 146 9.29 -13.40 9.50
N ALA A 147 10.13 -12.68 8.75
CA ALA A 147 10.49 -11.29 9.04
C ALA A 147 9.71 -10.27 8.20
N GLU A 148 9.21 -10.70 7.04
CA GLU A 148 8.52 -9.84 6.09
C GLU A 148 7.15 -9.44 6.61
N ASP A 149 6.84 -8.16 6.49
CA ASP A 149 5.53 -7.62 6.78
C ASP A 149 4.92 -7.12 5.48
N VAL A 150 3.85 -7.76 5.00
CA VAL A 150 3.18 -7.36 3.76
C VAL A 150 1.95 -6.54 4.14
N MET A 151 1.83 -5.37 3.52
CA MET A 151 0.72 -4.47 3.77
C MET A 151 0.09 -3.98 2.47
N TYR A 152 -1.19 -3.64 2.56
CA TYR A 152 -1.99 -3.11 1.46
C TYR A 152 -2.83 -1.93 1.92
N ALA A 153 -2.95 -0.94 1.05
CA ALA A 153 -3.79 0.23 1.24
C ALA A 153 -4.55 0.56 -0.03
N VAL A 154 -5.75 1.09 0.12
CA VAL A 154 -6.54 1.64 -0.99
C VAL A 154 -7.28 2.88 -0.51
N SER A 155 -7.27 3.94 -1.32
CA SER A 155 -8.06 5.14 -1.04
C SER A 155 -9.49 4.98 -1.54
N THR A 156 -10.41 5.75 -0.98
CA THR A 156 -11.67 6.04 -1.69
C THR A 156 -11.38 6.88 -2.96
N PRO A 157 -12.23 6.82 -3.99
CA PRO A 157 -12.05 7.67 -5.15
C PRO A 157 -12.16 9.14 -4.80
N THR A 158 -11.17 9.93 -5.21
CA THR A 158 -11.03 11.35 -4.84
C THR A 158 -10.75 12.20 -6.08
N GLY A 159 -11.20 13.46 -6.10
CA GLY A 159 -11.05 14.37 -7.25
C GLY A 159 -10.63 15.78 -6.82
N SER A 160 -10.49 16.68 -7.80
CA SER A 160 -9.99 18.04 -7.62
C SER A 160 -10.83 18.92 -6.67
N THR A 161 -12.09 18.55 -6.42
CA THR A 161 -12.99 19.28 -5.52
C THR A 161 -12.89 18.83 -4.05
N SER A 162 -12.11 17.80 -3.74
CA SER A 162 -11.92 17.32 -2.36
C SER A 162 -11.11 18.33 -1.54
N THR A 163 -11.66 18.77 -0.41
CA THR A 163 -10.96 19.65 0.55
C THR A 163 -10.13 18.86 1.57
N SER A 164 -10.40 17.56 1.72
CA SER A 164 -9.68 16.67 2.61
C SER A 164 -8.51 15.99 1.90
N PRO A 165 -7.36 15.78 2.58
CA PRO A 165 -6.29 14.92 2.07
C PRO A 165 -6.80 13.51 1.80
N VAL A 166 -6.25 12.87 0.77
CA VAL A 166 -6.46 11.46 0.45
C VAL A 166 -5.89 10.62 1.58
N SER A 167 -6.73 9.85 2.28
CA SER A 167 -6.26 8.91 3.30
C SER A 167 -5.84 7.60 2.64
N LEU A 168 -4.62 7.17 2.92
CA LEU A 168 -4.10 5.86 2.53
C LEU A 168 -3.73 5.09 3.79
N THR A 169 -4.63 4.21 4.22
CA THR A 169 -4.47 3.40 5.44
C THR A 169 -3.90 2.04 5.09
N PHE A 170 -2.69 1.74 5.58
CA PHE A 170 -2.05 0.45 5.37
C PHE A 170 -2.55 -0.56 6.40
N ASN A 171 -2.96 -1.71 5.88
CA ASN A 171 -3.44 -2.84 6.66
C ASN A 171 -2.50 -4.02 6.40
N HIS A 172 -2.10 -4.70 7.46
CA HIS A 172 -1.27 -5.90 7.36
C HIS A 172 -2.11 -7.05 6.78
N VAL A 173 -1.59 -7.72 5.75
CA VAL A 173 -2.28 -8.87 5.15
C VAL A 173 -1.82 -10.21 5.72
N LEU A 174 -0.76 -10.18 6.53
CA LEU A 174 -0.24 -11.31 7.29
C LEU A 174 -0.76 -11.26 8.74
N THR A 175 -0.50 -12.32 9.50
CA THR A 175 -0.73 -12.35 10.94
C THR A 175 0.60 -12.41 11.68
N GLN A 176 0.66 -11.82 12.87
CA GLN A 176 1.86 -11.84 13.71
C GLN A 176 1.69 -12.89 14.80
N LEU A 177 2.63 -13.84 14.88
CA LEU A 177 2.63 -14.91 15.89
C LEU A 177 3.81 -14.75 16.86
N ARG A 178 3.52 -14.93 18.14
CA ARG A 178 4.50 -15.09 19.23
C ARG A 178 4.11 -16.30 20.05
N LEU A 179 5.09 -17.09 20.49
CA LEU A 179 4.85 -18.25 21.32
C LEU A 179 5.39 -18.01 22.73
N ASN A 180 4.56 -18.19 23.73
CA ASN A 180 4.96 -18.18 25.13
C ASN A 180 5.30 -19.61 25.57
N THR A 181 6.57 -19.85 25.84
CA THR A 181 7.16 -21.12 26.24
C THR A 181 7.38 -21.20 27.75
N SER A 182 6.77 -20.34 28.57
CA SER A 182 7.04 -20.26 30.02
C SER A 182 6.69 -21.54 30.78
N LEU A 183 5.75 -22.34 30.27
CA LEU A 183 5.36 -23.62 30.83
C LEU A 183 6.22 -24.79 30.31
N LEU A 184 7.08 -24.50 29.33
CA LEU A 184 8.06 -25.45 28.82
C LEU A 184 9.36 -25.29 29.62
N GLY A 185 10.09 -26.39 29.81
CA GLY A 185 11.45 -26.34 30.34
C GLY A 185 12.41 -25.63 29.38
N SER A 186 13.71 -25.61 29.71
CA SER A 186 14.73 -25.07 28.82
C SER A 186 14.65 -25.73 27.44
N LEU A 187 14.65 -24.91 26.39
CA LEU A 187 14.52 -25.35 25.00
C LEU A 187 15.88 -25.33 24.31
N SER A 188 16.13 -26.29 23.41
CA SER A 188 17.25 -26.25 22.47
C SER A 188 16.85 -25.66 21.11
N SER A 189 15.59 -25.86 20.69
CA SER A 189 15.06 -25.26 19.47
C SER A 189 13.54 -25.19 19.48
N ILE A 190 13.00 -24.24 18.72
CA ILE A 190 11.57 -24.11 18.45
C ILE A 190 11.38 -23.59 17.02
N LYS A 191 10.42 -24.15 16.28
CA LYS A 191 10.11 -23.72 14.92
C LYS A 191 8.65 -23.97 14.56
N LEU A 192 8.15 -23.14 13.64
CA LEU A 192 6.94 -23.46 12.88
C LEU A 192 7.30 -24.41 11.74
N VAL A 193 6.46 -25.40 11.48
CA VAL A 193 6.72 -26.45 10.50
C VAL A 193 5.78 -26.32 9.31
N GLY A 194 6.34 -26.37 8.10
CA GLY A 194 5.58 -26.42 6.85
C GLY A 194 4.67 -25.20 6.65
N VAL A 195 5.17 -24.00 6.95
CA VAL A 195 4.46 -22.73 6.75
C VAL A 195 4.50 -22.35 5.28
N SER A 196 3.35 -22.05 4.67
CA SER A 196 3.32 -21.49 3.30
C SER A 196 4.18 -20.24 3.23
N ASN A 197 5.15 -20.25 2.32
CA ASN A 197 6.22 -19.26 2.34
C ASN A 197 6.35 -18.46 1.05
N LYS A 198 5.50 -18.70 0.06
CA LYS A 198 5.43 -17.86 -1.13
C LYS A 198 3.99 -17.50 -1.42
N GLY A 199 3.79 -16.29 -1.90
CA GLY A 199 2.47 -15.79 -2.23
C GLY A 199 2.50 -14.57 -3.11
N THR A 200 1.30 -14.13 -3.47
CA THR A 200 1.06 -12.96 -4.28
C THR A 200 0.05 -12.05 -3.60
N LEU A 201 0.24 -10.73 -3.74
CA LEU A 201 -0.70 -9.68 -3.37
C LEU A 201 -1.13 -8.96 -4.64
N ASN A 202 -2.42 -9.02 -4.96
CA ASN A 202 -3.00 -8.24 -6.07
C ASN A 202 -3.20 -6.78 -5.62
N ILE A 203 -2.51 -5.84 -6.27
CA ILE A 203 -2.52 -4.43 -5.87
C ILE A 203 -3.84 -3.73 -6.20
N GLY A 204 -4.68 -4.31 -7.06
CA GLY A 204 -5.98 -3.74 -7.40
C GLY A 204 -7.07 -3.99 -6.36
N ASN A 205 -6.93 -5.01 -5.52
CA ASN A 205 -7.97 -5.40 -4.56
C ASN A 205 -7.47 -5.89 -3.19
N GLY A 206 -6.16 -6.01 -2.99
CA GLY A 206 -5.56 -6.46 -1.74
C GLY A 206 -5.64 -7.96 -1.50
N ALA A 207 -6.09 -8.75 -2.48
CA ALA A 207 -6.23 -10.20 -2.32
C ALA A 207 -4.85 -10.86 -2.25
N VAL A 208 -4.68 -11.72 -1.25
CA VAL A 208 -3.46 -12.54 -1.07
C VAL A 208 -3.75 -13.99 -1.47
N THR A 209 -2.86 -14.57 -2.27
CA THR A 209 -2.89 -16.00 -2.62
C THR A 209 -1.55 -16.63 -2.31
N TYR A 210 -1.55 -17.77 -1.61
CA TYR A 210 -0.34 -18.54 -1.35
C TYR A 210 -0.22 -19.69 -2.35
N ASP A 211 1.01 -20.02 -2.74
CA ASP A 211 1.25 -21.22 -3.54
C ASP A 211 1.44 -22.45 -2.63
N SER A 212 1.89 -23.57 -3.22
CA SER A 212 2.14 -24.82 -2.48
C SER A 212 3.53 -24.89 -1.82
N SER A 213 4.37 -23.87 -1.98
CA SER A 213 5.69 -23.80 -1.37
C SER A 213 5.56 -23.62 0.14
N VAL A 214 6.27 -24.46 0.88
CA VAL A 214 6.32 -24.41 2.35
C VAL A 214 7.75 -24.37 2.84
N THR A 215 7.95 -23.74 4.00
CA THR A 215 9.23 -23.74 4.71
C THR A 215 9.03 -23.84 6.22
N ASP A 216 10.08 -24.24 6.91
CA ASP A 216 10.12 -24.18 8.37
C ASP A 216 10.63 -22.80 8.80
N ILE A 217 9.97 -22.18 9.77
CA ILE A 217 10.38 -20.88 10.31
C ILE A 217 10.93 -21.11 11.71
N ALA A 218 12.25 -20.94 11.86
CA ALA A 218 12.91 -21.00 13.16
C ALA A 218 12.49 -19.80 14.02
N LEU A 219 12.22 -20.05 15.29
CA LEU A 219 11.84 -19.03 16.25
C LEU A 219 12.99 -18.78 17.23
N THR A 220 13.32 -17.52 17.45
CA THR A 220 14.32 -17.12 18.43
C THR A 220 13.64 -16.96 19.79
N ILE A 221 14.26 -17.53 20.83
CA ILE A 221 13.87 -17.29 22.22
C ILE A 221 14.86 -16.27 22.79
N PRO A 222 14.40 -15.11 23.27
CA PRO A 222 15.25 -14.14 23.92
C PRO A 222 15.99 -14.76 25.11
N LEU A 223 17.27 -14.41 25.29
CA LEU A 223 18.13 -14.92 26.38
C LEU A 223 17.50 -14.74 27.77
N LEU A 224 16.74 -13.65 27.95
CA LEU A 224 15.97 -13.33 29.13
C LEU A 224 14.49 -13.21 28.75
N GLY A 225 13.80 -14.34 28.67
CA GLY A 225 12.38 -14.35 28.36
C GLY A 225 11.83 -15.75 28.16
N SER A 226 10.51 -15.80 28.02
CA SER A 226 9.80 -17.02 27.65
C SER A 226 8.88 -16.79 26.44
N VAL A 227 8.95 -15.62 25.81
CA VAL A 227 8.14 -15.33 24.62
C VAL A 227 9.08 -15.20 23.44
N THR A 228 8.82 -15.93 22.37
CA THR A 228 9.63 -15.85 21.15
C THR A 228 9.57 -14.46 20.54
N ASP A 229 10.54 -14.16 19.69
CA ASP A 229 10.41 -13.05 18.76
C ASP A 229 9.15 -13.21 17.90
N ALA A 230 8.64 -12.07 17.43
CA ALA A 230 7.51 -12.05 16.53
C ALA A 230 7.90 -12.59 15.17
N VAL A 231 7.01 -13.40 14.59
CA VAL A 231 7.09 -13.81 13.20
C VAL A 231 5.82 -13.46 12.45
N MET A 232 5.98 -13.03 11.21
CA MET A 232 4.88 -12.79 10.28
C MET A 232 4.63 -14.05 9.47
N VAL A 233 3.39 -14.54 9.53
CA VAL A 233 2.98 -15.79 8.89
C VAL A 233 1.66 -15.59 8.13
N PRO A 234 1.27 -16.52 7.24
CA PRO A 234 0.02 -16.42 6.51
C PRO A 234 -1.22 -16.18 7.39
N ALA A 235 -2.07 -15.24 6.98
CA ALA A 235 -3.42 -15.13 7.54
C ALA A 235 -4.39 -16.14 6.90
N GLY A 236 -5.58 -16.29 7.46
CA GLY A 236 -6.63 -17.20 6.98
C GLY A 236 -6.38 -18.68 7.26
N VAL A 237 -5.26 -19.02 7.89
CA VAL A 237 -4.91 -20.40 8.25
C VAL A 237 -5.61 -20.82 9.55
N ALA A 238 -6.09 -22.06 9.64
CA ALA A 238 -6.80 -22.56 10.83
C ALA A 238 -5.85 -22.95 11.98
N SER A 239 -4.62 -23.36 11.65
CA SER A 239 -3.65 -23.84 12.64
C SER A 239 -2.22 -23.81 12.13
N TYR A 240 -1.27 -23.62 13.04
CA TYR A 240 0.16 -23.83 12.77
C TYR A 240 0.71 -25.01 13.55
N LYS A 241 1.57 -25.81 12.92
CA LYS A 241 2.32 -26.86 13.59
C LYS A 241 3.60 -26.27 14.17
N VAL A 242 3.85 -26.52 15.44
CA VAL A 242 5.07 -26.08 16.15
C VAL A 242 5.85 -27.31 16.57
N GLU A 243 7.13 -27.37 16.21
CA GLU A 243 8.07 -28.37 16.72
C GLU A 243 8.96 -27.73 17.78
N VAL A 244 9.09 -28.40 18.92
CA VAL A 244 9.91 -27.97 20.05
C VAL A 244 10.83 -29.11 20.45
N VAL A 245 12.09 -28.78 20.74
CA VAL A 245 13.06 -29.71 21.32
C VAL A 245 13.53 -29.13 22.64
N LEU A 246 13.45 -29.93 23.71
CA LEU A 246 13.95 -29.52 25.03
C LEU A 246 15.47 -29.63 25.07
N LEU A 247 16.11 -28.80 25.89
CA LEU A 247 17.55 -28.89 26.16
C LEU A 247 17.88 -30.27 26.73
N LEU A 248 18.98 -30.87 26.26
CA LEU A 248 19.43 -32.23 26.61
C LEU A 248 18.45 -33.35 26.21
N SER A 249 17.42 -33.06 25.41
CA SER A 249 16.52 -34.07 24.84
C SER A 249 16.74 -34.26 23.35
N LEU A 250 16.68 -35.51 22.89
CA LEU A 250 16.61 -35.85 21.46
C LEU A 250 15.16 -35.99 20.96
N LEU A 251 14.18 -35.92 21.88
CA LEU A 251 12.77 -36.10 21.54
C LEU A 251 12.16 -34.78 21.09
N LYS A 252 11.46 -34.85 19.94
CA LYS A 252 10.71 -33.74 19.38
C LYS A 252 9.28 -33.76 19.93
N ARG A 253 8.82 -32.62 20.43
CA ARG A 253 7.41 -32.38 20.79
C ARG A 253 6.76 -31.57 19.67
N THR A 254 5.59 -32.00 19.25
CA THR A 254 4.79 -31.31 18.25
C THR A 254 3.53 -30.75 18.91
N TYR A 255 3.27 -29.47 18.69
CA TYR A 255 2.07 -28.77 19.10
C TYR A 255 1.31 -28.30 17.87
N LEU A 256 -0.02 -28.21 17.99
CA LEU A 256 -0.87 -27.61 16.98
C LEU A 256 -1.52 -26.38 17.60
N VAL A 257 -1.10 -25.20 17.18
CA VAL A 257 -1.62 -23.94 17.70
C VAL A 257 -2.79 -23.46 16.86
N LYS A 258 -3.87 -23.06 17.53
CA LYS A 258 -5.13 -22.62 16.91
C LYS A 258 -5.65 -21.37 17.60
N PRO A 259 -6.18 -20.39 16.86
CA PRO A 259 -6.82 -19.23 17.46
C PRO A 259 -8.28 -19.56 17.81
N THR A 260 -8.82 -18.89 18.84
CA THR A 260 -10.24 -19.06 19.23
C THR A 260 -11.20 -18.61 18.13
N SER A 261 -10.78 -17.70 17.25
CA SER A 261 -11.54 -17.23 16.08
C SER A 261 -11.70 -18.28 14.97
N GLY A 262 -11.12 -19.48 15.10
CA GLY A 262 -11.16 -20.52 14.08
C GLY A 262 -10.03 -20.40 13.05
N THR A 263 -9.76 -19.20 12.54
CA THR A 263 -8.58 -18.90 11.70
C THR A 263 -7.81 -17.69 12.19
N PHE A 264 -6.51 -17.65 11.88
CA PHE A 264 -5.63 -16.53 12.18
C PHE A 264 -6.00 -15.34 11.28
N GLN A 265 -6.42 -14.23 11.87
CA GLN A 265 -6.89 -13.08 11.11
C GLN A 265 -5.74 -12.18 10.62
N PRO A 266 -5.87 -11.57 9.44
CA PRO A 266 -4.89 -10.59 8.96
C PRO A 266 -4.82 -9.40 9.93
N GLY A 267 -3.61 -8.86 10.12
CA GLY A 267 -3.34 -7.75 11.03
C GLY A 267 -3.51 -8.04 12.51
N VAL A 268 -3.80 -9.29 12.91
CA VAL A 268 -3.94 -9.62 14.33
C VAL A 268 -2.63 -10.18 14.89
N ILE A 269 -2.27 -9.72 16.10
CA ILE A 269 -1.14 -10.21 16.88
C ILE A 269 -1.63 -11.30 17.83
N TYR A 270 -1.14 -12.52 17.64
CA TYR A 270 -1.43 -13.66 18.51
C TYR A 270 -0.22 -13.97 19.39
N THR A 271 -0.45 -14.08 20.70
CA THR A 271 0.52 -14.63 21.64
C THR A 271 -0.07 -15.90 22.24
N ILE A 272 0.52 -17.05 21.92
CA ILE A 272 -0.04 -18.37 22.27
C ILE A 272 0.89 -19.05 23.27
N SER A 273 0.35 -19.46 24.41
CA SER A 273 1.09 -20.28 25.38
C SER A 273 1.14 -21.74 24.93
N LEU A 274 2.34 -22.34 24.99
CA LEU A 274 2.59 -23.76 24.73
C LEU A 274 2.69 -24.58 26.01
#